data_AF-A0A3N5T635-F1
#
_entry.id   AF-A0A3N5T635-F1
#
_cell.length_a   1.000
_cell.length_b   1.000
_cell.length_c   1.000
_cell.angle_alpha   90.00
_cell.angle_beta   90.00
_cell.angle_gamma   90.00
#
_symmetry.space_group_name_H-M   'P 1'
#
loop_
_entity.id
_entity.type
_entity.pdbx_description
1 polymer ?
#
loop_
_entity_poly.entity_id
_entity_poly.type
_entity_poly.pdbx_seq_one_letter_code
_entity_poly.pdbx_strand_id
1 'polypeptide(L)'
;MSDENKSFDDELAGIPGSSSASGRLDTDIGGMDASSAYEYVLAFVATMKETQAARAVQEKELSLWKERVKLANSKNETALAAKAAEKVAEIDGKITKLKAEESGLSTKVLVLKDELKRLKTKFQATVDVDQLQAELDMNVGKPDTLAKSFKEQEADTELENLKKKMQGNS
;
A
#
# COMPACT_ATOMS: atom_id res chain seq x y z
N MET A 1 -26.06 -43.00 45.46
CA MET A 1 -26.87 -43.46 44.32
C MET A 1 -27.34 -42.24 43.57
N SER A 2 -27.26 -42.31 42.23
CA SER A 2 -27.64 -41.31 41.22
C SER A 2 -26.61 -40.18 41.08
N ASP A 3 -25.65 -40.30 40.16
CA ASP A 3 -25.76 -40.14 38.69
C ASP A 3 -26.25 -38.75 38.30
N GLU A 4 -25.38 -37.95 37.66
CA GLU A 4 -25.57 -37.62 36.25
C GLU A 4 -24.34 -36.87 35.69
N ASN A 5 -23.56 -37.64 34.93
CA ASN A 5 -22.70 -37.17 33.86
C ASN A 5 -23.60 -36.63 32.72
N LYS A 6 -23.47 -35.35 32.37
CA LYS A 6 -23.96 -34.66 31.14
C LYS A 6 -23.35 -33.25 31.20
N SER A 7 -22.78 -32.62 30.19
CA SER A 7 -22.63 -32.91 28.78
C SER A 7 -21.42 -32.09 28.34
N PHE A 8 -20.43 -32.75 27.76
CA PHE A 8 -19.33 -32.13 27.04
C PHE A 8 -19.75 -32.14 25.58
N ASP A 9 -20.43 -31.08 25.13
CA ASP A 9 -20.68 -30.85 23.71
C ASP A 9 -20.96 -29.36 23.47
N ASP A 10 -20.11 -28.80 22.61
CA ASP A 10 -20.52 -27.98 21.47
C ASP A 10 -20.99 -26.53 21.71
N GLU A 11 -20.04 -25.59 21.78
CA GLU A 11 -20.22 -24.27 21.13
C GLU A 11 -18.87 -23.55 20.91
N LEU A 12 -17.98 -24.17 20.13
CA LEU A 12 -16.88 -23.48 19.45
C LEU A 12 -17.32 -23.14 18.02
N ALA A 13 -16.96 -21.93 17.59
CA ALA A 13 -17.06 -21.41 16.22
C ALA A 13 -18.35 -20.66 15.83
N GLY A 14 -18.73 -19.67 16.61
CA GLY A 14 -19.28 -18.42 16.06
C GLY A 14 -18.17 -17.53 15.53
N ILE A 15 -17.53 -17.89 14.41
CA ILE A 15 -16.75 -16.92 13.62
C ILE A 15 -17.76 -16.20 12.73
N PRO A 16 -18.16 -14.93 13.00
CA PRO A 16 -18.76 -14.13 11.97
C PRO A 16 -17.67 -13.80 10.94
N GLY A 17 -17.55 -14.67 9.95
CA GLY A 17 -16.99 -14.32 8.66
C GLY A 17 -17.85 -13.24 8.05
N SER A 18 -17.41 -11.99 8.10
CA SER A 18 -17.91 -10.93 7.23
C SER A 18 -16.97 -9.73 7.22
N SER A 19 -15.83 -9.88 6.54
CA SER A 19 -15.14 -8.73 5.95
C SER A 19 -14.38 -9.15 4.70
N SER A 20 -15.11 -9.72 3.74
CA SER A 20 -14.58 -10.05 2.41
C SER A 20 -15.39 -9.43 1.27
N ALA A 21 -16.52 -8.77 1.57
CA ALA A 21 -17.33 -8.07 0.57
C ALA A 21 -16.77 -6.68 0.24
N SER A 22 -16.13 -5.97 1.18
CA SER A 22 -15.57 -4.63 0.92
C SER A 22 -14.28 -4.63 0.11
N GLY A 23 -13.52 -5.74 0.12
CA GLY A 23 -12.26 -5.81 -0.64
C GLY A 23 -12.43 -5.73 -2.15
N ARG A 24 -13.59 -6.14 -2.68
CA ARG A 24 -13.94 -6.05 -4.10
C ARG A 24 -14.38 -4.65 -4.52
N LEU A 25 -15.01 -3.89 -3.62
CA LEU A 25 -15.50 -2.54 -3.91
C LEU A 25 -14.34 -1.54 -3.97
N ASP A 26 -13.35 -1.68 -3.08
CA ASP A 26 -12.19 -0.78 -3.04
C ASP A 26 -11.30 -0.88 -4.29
N THR A 27 -11.38 -1.98 -5.04
CA THR A 27 -10.53 -2.25 -6.22
C THR A 27 -11.29 -2.25 -7.54
N ASP A 28 -12.61 -2.01 -7.53
CA ASP A 28 -13.40 -1.93 -8.76
C ASP A 28 -13.39 -0.51 -9.32
N ILE A 29 -12.73 -0.35 -10.46
CA ILE A 29 -12.62 0.91 -11.22
C ILE A 29 -13.38 0.85 -12.55
N GLY A 30 -14.19 -0.20 -12.79
CA GLY A 30 -14.83 -0.44 -14.09
C GLY A 30 -15.88 0.60 -14.50
N GLY A 31 -16.40 1.38 -13.55
CA GLY A 31 -17.35 2.47 -13.80
C GLY A 31 -16.72 3.86 -13.94
N MET A 32 -15.40 3.97 -13.79
CA MET A 32 -14.68 5.24 -13.87
C MET A 32 -14.21 5.50 -15.30
N ASP A 33 -14.09 6.78 -15.68
CA ASP A 33 -13.34 7.15 -16.88
C ASP A 33 -11.84 6.88 -16.68
N ALA A 34 -11.08 6.86 -17.78
CA ALA A 34 -9.67 6.49 -17.74
C ALA A 34 -8.83 7.40 -16.83
N SER A 35 -9.16 8.69 -16.74
CA SER A 35 -8.43 9.65 -15.91
C SER A 35 -8.75 9.41 -14.43
N SER A 36 -10.03 9.34 -14.07
CA SER A 36 -10.44 9.08 -12.68
C SER A 36 -9.97 7.72 -12.15
N ALA A 37 -10.07 6.67 -12.98
CA ALA A 37 -9.56 5.34 -12.65
C ALA A 37 -8.05 5.38 -12.35
N TYR A 38 -7.32 6.19 -13.11
CA TYR A 38 -5.89 6.35 -12.96
C TYR A 38 -5.51 7.10 -11.68
N GLU A 39 -6.12 8.26 -11.43
CA GLU A 39 -5.92 9.04 -10.20
C GLU A 39 -6.21 8.19 -8.96
N TYR A 40 -7.24 7.36 -9.03
CA TYR A 40 -7.59 6.43 -7.97
C TYR A 40 -6.48 5.39 -7.72
N VAL A 41 -5.96 4.73 -8.76
CA VAL A 41 -4.83 3.80 -8.60
C VAL A 41 -3.61 4.53 -8.03
N LEU A 42 -3.32 5.75 -8.49
CA LEU A 42 -2.19 6.54 -8.02
C LEU A 42 -2.30 6.86 -6.53
N ALA A 43 -3.49 7.22 -6.04
CA ALA A 43 -3.70 7.46 -4.61
C ALA A 43 -3.34 6.22 -3.76
N PHE A 44 -3.73 5.02 -4.20
CA PHE A 44 -3.37 3.78 -3.50
C PHE A 44 -1.85 3.50 -3.53
N VAL A 45 -1.20 3.75 -4.66
CA VAL A 45 0.27 3.61 -4.76
C VAL A 45 0.97 4.63 -3.85
N ALA A 46 0.50 5.87 -3.81
CA ALA A 46 1.03 6.91 -2.94
C ALA A 46 0.92 6.52 -1.46
N THR A 47 -0.28 6.10 -1.00
CA THR A 47 -0.47 5.63 0.38
C THR A 47 0.40 4.42 0.71
N MET A 48 0.58 3.48 -0.22
CA MET A 48 1.51 2.36 -0.04
C MET A 48 2.95 2.84 0.16
N LYS A 49 3.41 3.82 -0.63
CA LYS A 49 4.76 4.39 -0.53
C LYS A 49 4.96 5.19 0.75
N GLU A 50 3.96 5.95 1.18
CA GLU A 50 3.97 6.64 2.47
C GLU A 50 4.06 5.65 3.64
N THR A 51 3.31 4.56 3.58
CA THR A 51 3.36 3.47 4.58
C THR A 51 4.74 2.82 4.62
N GLN A 52 5.36 2.58 3.45
CA GLN A 52 6.73 2.09 3.35
C GLN A 52 7.75 3.05 3.96
N ALA A 53 7.61 4.36 3.70
CA ALA A 53 8.48 5.38 4.26
C ALA A 53 8.32 5.46 5.80
N ALA A 54 7.08 5.42 6.30
CA ALA A 54 6.79 5.39 7.73
C ALA A 54 7.42 4.15 8.41
N ARG A 55 7.32 2.98 7.78
CA ARG A 55 7.99 1.76 8.24
C ARG A 55 9.51 1.93 8.30
N ALA A 56 10.12 2.46 7.25
CA ALA A 56 11.57 2.67 7.21
C ALA A 56 12.06 3.62 8.31
N VAL A 57 11.28 4.65 8.66
CA VAL A 57 11.57 5.53 9.81
C VAL A 57 11.52 4.74 11.13
N GLN A 58 10.48 3.94 11.35
CA GLN A 58 10.35 3.13 12.56
C GLN A 58 11.45 2.06 12.67
N GLU A 59 11.88 1.45 11.56
CA GLU A 59 12.96 0.48 11.54
C GLU A 59 14.31 1.10 11.94
N LYS A 60 14.58 2.34 11.50
CA LYS A 60 15.75 3.11 11.97
C LYS A 60 15.67 3.40 13.46
N GLU A 61 14.50 3.81 13.95
CA GLU A 61 14.28 4.07 15.37
C GLU A 61 14.46 2.80 16.22
N LEU A 62 13.95 1.66 15.74
CA LEU A 62 14.11 0.35 16.38
C LEU A 62 15.60 -0.02 16.54
N SER A 63 16.40 0.19 15.49
CA SER A 63 17.85 -0.08 15.54
C SER A 63 18.52 0.74 16.65
N LEU A 64 18.22 2.04 16.72
CA LEU A 64 18.75 2.93 17.74
C LEU A 64 18.37 2.48 19.16
N TRP A 65 17.10 2.11 19.39
CA TRP A 65 16.67 1.64 20.71
C TRP A 65 17.28 0.28 21.08
N LYS A 66 17.47 -0.63 20.12
CA LYS A 66 18.20 -1.88 20.34
C LYS A 66 19.65 -1.63 20.77
N GLU A 67 20.32 -0.66 20.17
CA GLU A 67 21.67 -0.24 20.60
C GLU A 67 21.67 0.35 22.01
N ARG A 68 20.66 1.17 22.35
CA ARG A 68 20.51 1.72 23.71
C ARG A 68 20.31 0.64 24.76
N VAL A 69 19.52 -0.40 24.48
CA VAL A 69 19.36 -1.56 25.38
C VAL A 69 20.72 -2.24 25.61
N LYS A 70 21.48 -2.50 24.53
CA LYS A 70 22.82 -3.11 24.64
C LYS A 70 23.77 -2.25 25.47
N LEU A 71 23.77 -0.93 25.25
CA LEU A 71 24.60 0.00 26.00
C LEU A 71 24.23 0.03 27.49
N ALA A 72 22.95 0.11 27.83
CA ALA A 72 22.48 0.08 29.21
C ALA A 72 22.89 -1.23 29.92
N ASN A 73 22.74 -2.37 29.24
CA ASN A 73 23.20 -3.67 29.75
C ASN A 73 24.71 -3.70 29.98
N SER A 74 25.52 -3.17 29.05
CA SER A 74 26.99 -3.12 29.22
C SER A 74 27.43 -2.24 30.40
N LYS A 75 26.59 -1.31 30.82
CA LYS A 75 26.83 -0.42 31.97
C LYS A 75 26.18 -0.93 33.27
N ASN A 76 25.56 -2.11 33.25
CA ASN A 76 24.78 -2.68 34.36
C ASN A 76 23.62 -1.78 34.83
N GLU A 77 23.12 -0.91 33.95
CA GLU A 77 21.99 -0.01 34.22
C GLU A 77 20.67 -0.73 33.90
N THR A 78 20.29 -1.71 34.73
CA THR A 78 19.18 -2.64 34.48
C THR A 78 17.82 -1.96 34.34
N ALA A 79 17.57 -0.91 35.14
CA ALA A 79 16.34 -0.12 35.05
C ALA A 79 16.22 0.64 33.73
N LEU A 80 17.35 1.15 33.20
CA LEU A 80 17.39 1.84 31.91
C LEU A 80 17.24 0.85 30.75
N ALA A 81 17.86 -0.32 30.86
CA ALA A 81 17.72 -1.40 29.89
C ALA A 81 16.27 -1.88 29.78
N ALA A 82 15.56 -2.04 30.90
CA ALA A 82 14.14 -2.41 30.92
C ALA A 82 13.27 -1.38 30.18
N LYS A 83 13.40 -0.09 30.50
CA LYS A 83 12.66 0.99 29.83
C LYS A 83 12.95 1.07 28.33
N ALA A 84 14.21 0.89 27.94
CA ALA A 84 14.59 0.86 26.53
C ALA A 84 14.02 -0.37 25.81
N ALA A 85 13.94 -1.53 26.48
CA ALA A 85 13.35 -2.75 25.95
C ALA A 85 11.82 -2.63 25.76
N GLU A 86 11.12 -1.96 26.67
CA GLU A 86 9.70 -1.61 26.49
C GLU A 86 9.50 -0.78 25.23
N LYS A 87 10.38 0.21 24.98
CA LYS A 87 10.30 1.03 23.77
C LYS A 87 10.60 0.23 22.49
N VAL A 88 11.54 -0.71 22.55
CA VAL A 88 11.79 -1.66 21.46
C VAL A 88 10.52 -2.46 21.14
N ALA A 89 9.83 -2.99 22.15
CA ALA A 89 8.60 -3.75 21.95
C ALA A 89 7.47 -2.90 21.37
N GLU A 90 7.32 -1.64 21.81
CA GLU A 90 6.34 -0.70 21.25
C GLU A 90 6.59 -0.43 19.75
N ILE A 91 7.85 -0.14 19.37
CA ILE A 91 8.22 0.16 17.99
C ILE A 91 8.07 -1.08 17.11
N ASP A 92 8.47 -2.26 17.60
CA ASP A 92 8.33 -3.53 16.87
C ASP A 92 6.85 -3.86 16.58
N GLY A 93 5.95 -3.57 17.54
CA GLY A 93 4.51 -3.65 17.34
C GLY A 93 3.99 -2.70 16.25
N LYS A 94 4.50 -1.45 16.19
CA LYS A 94 4.15 -0.50 15.11
C LYS A 94 4.63 -0.98 13.75
N ILE A 95 5.87 -1.47 13.66
CA ILE A 95 6.43 -2.02 12.41
C ILE A 95 5.59 -3.19 11.92
N THR A 96 5.16 -4.07 12.83
CA THR A 96 4.31 -5.22 12.48
C THR A 96 2.97 -4.76 11.88
N LYS A 97 2.33 -3.73 12.46
CA LYS A 97 1.10 -3.15 11.91
C LYS A 97 1.32 -2.53 10.53
N LEU A 98 2.39 -1.73 10.37
CA LEU A 98 2.73 -1.10 9.09
C LEU A 98 3.03 -2.14 8.00
N LYS A 99 3.67 -3.27 8.34
CA LYS A 99 3.91 -4.38 7.40
C LYS A 99 2.62 -5.06 6.96
N ALA A 100 1.68 -5.27 7.88
CA ALA A 100 0.38 -5.84 7.56
C ALA A 100 -0.42 -4.91 6.62
N GLU A 101 -0.40 -3.61 6.91
CA GLU A 101 -1.02 -2.58 6.07
C GLU A 101 -0.36 -2.50 4.69
N GLU A 102 0.97 -2.48 4.62
CA GLU A 102 1.73 -2.50 3.36
C GLU A 102 1.37 -3.73 2.51
N SER A 103 1.25 -4.91 3.12
CA SER A 103 0.86 -6.14 2.41
C SER A 103 -0.56 -6.05 1.85
N GLY A 104 -1.49 -5.47 2.61
CA GLY A 104 -2.86 -5.21 2.16
C GLY A 104 -2.90 -4.22 0.98
N LEU A 105 -2.20 -3.09 1.10
CA LEU A 105 -2.09 -2.08 0.05
C LEU A 105 -1.41 -2.61 -1.20
N SER A 106 -0.33 -3.37 -1.06
CA SER A 106 0.38 -3.98 -2.19
C SER A 106 -0.53 -4.92 -2.98
N THR A 107 -1.32 -5.75 -2.29
CA THR A 107 -2.30 -6.63 -2.94
C THR A 107 -3.36 -5.83 -3.69
N LYS A 108 -3.92 -4.78 -3.06
CA LYS A 108 -4.91 -3.90 -3.70
C LYS A 108 -4.35 -3.18 -4.93
N VAL A 109 -3.12 -2.65 -4.83
CA VAL A 109 -2.42 -1.99 -5.94
C VAL A 109 -2.22 -2.94 -7.11
N LEU A 110 -1.84 -4.20 -6.86
CA LEU A 110 -1.69 -5.19 -7.94
C LEU A 110 -3.01 -5.42 -8.68
N VAL A 111 -4.11 -5.63 -7.94
CA VAL A 111 -5.44 -5.80 -8.53
C VAL A 111 -5.86 -4.56 -9.33
N LEU A 112 -5.69 -3.37 -8.75
CA LEU A 112 -6.02 -2.09 -9.40
C LEU A 112 -5.22 -1.86 -10.69
N LYS A 113 -3.94 -2.23 -10.70
CA LYS A 113 -3.11 -2.14 -11.91
C LYS A 113 -3.60 -3.08 -13.01
N ASP A 114 -4.01 -4.29 -12.65
CA ASP A 114 -4.56 -5.25 -13.61
C ASP A 114 -5.92 -4.80 -14.15
N GLU A 115 -6.79 -4.26 -13.31
CA GLU A 115 -8.05 -3.63 -13.75
C GLU A 115 -7.81 -2.43 -14.66
N LEU A 116 -6.82 -1.59 -14.35
CA LEU A 116 -6.46 -0.44 -15.16
C LEU A 116 -5.94 -0.87 -16.54
N LYS A 117 -5.16 -1.94 -16.62
CA LYS A 117 -4.73 -2.53 -17.91
C LYS A 117 -5.93 -3.01 -18.72
N ARG A 118 -6.91 -3.67 -18.08
CA ARG A 118 -8.15 -4.12 -18.75
C ARG A 118 -8.98 -2.94 -19.26
N LEU A 119 -9.06 -1.85 -18.49
CA LEU A 119 -9.69 -0.60 -18.90
C LEU A 119 -8.99 0.04 -20.11
N LYS A 120 -7.65 0.07 -20.14
CA LYS A 120 -6.89 0.59 -21.29
C LYS A 120 -7.18 -0.18 -22.58
N THR A 121 -7.31 -1.50 -22.50
CA THR A 121 -7.72 -2.32 -23.65
C THR A 121 -9.13 -1.97 -24.15
N LYS A 122 -10.04 -1.57 -23.26
CA LYS A 122 -11.40 -1.12 -23.62
C LYS A 122 -11.43 0.31 -24.15
N PHE A 123 -10.54 1.19 -23.69
CA PHE A 123 -10.60 2.63 -23.96
C PHE A 123 -9.52 3.19 -24.92
N GLN A 124 -8.66 2.36 -25.53
CA GLN A 124 -7.47 2.82 -26.29
C GLN A 124 -6.61 3.84 -25.51
N ALA A 125 -6.63 3.78 -24.17
CA ALA A 125 -5.93 4.75 -23.34
C ALA A 125 -4.43 4.41 -23.23
N THR A 126 -3.60 5.30 -23.75
CA THR A 126 -2.13 5.21 -23.94
C THR A 126 -1.32 5.67 -22.72
N VAL A 127 -1.76 5.36 -21.51
CA VAL A 127 -1.01 5.75 -20.30
C VAL A 127 -0.11 4.58 -19.89
N ASP A 128 1.14 4.82 -19.50
CA ASP A 128 2.06 3.79 -19.00
C ASP A 128 2.07 3.76 -17.46
N VAL A 129 1.78 2.60 -16.86
CA VAL A 129 1.74 2.41 -15.40
C VAL A 129 3.16 2.31 -14.82
N ASP A 130 4.10 1.80 -15.60
CA ASP A 130 5.47 1.53 -15.15
C ASP A 130 6.30 2.83 -15.16
N GLN A 131 6.04 3.72 -16.12
CA GLN A 131 6.65 5.06 -16.14
C GLN A 131 6.23 5.89 -14.93
N LEU A 132 4.96 5.80 -14.50
CA LEU A 132 4.49 6.51 -13.32
C LEU A 132 5.08 5.97 -12.03
N GLN A 133 5.22 4.64 -11.93
CA GLN A 133 5.91 4.03 -10.80
C GLN A 133 7.30 4.67 -10.64
N ALA A 134 8.00 4.91 -11.75
CA ALA A 134 9.28 5.61 -11.76
C ALA A 134 9.16 7.10 -11.35
N GLU A 135 8.13 7.82 -11.80
CA GLU A 135 7.89 9.22 -11.38
C GLU A 135 7.57 9.33 -9.87
N LEU A 136 6.78 8.40 -9.33
CA LEU A 136 6.52 8.31 -7.89
C LEU A 136 7.79 7.98 -7.11
N ASP A 137 8.60 7.02 -7.58
CA ASP A 137 9.89 6.69 -6.97
C ASP A 137 10.85 7.89 -6.97
N MET A 138 10.77 8.78 -7.96
CA MET A 138 11.52 10.05 -8.00
C MET A 138 10.94 11.15 -7.09
N ASN A 139 9.64 11.11 -6.82
CA ASN A 139 8.90 12.13 -6.07
C ASN A 139 8.66 11.80 -4.59
N VAL A 140 9.02 10.60 -4.11
CA VAL A 140 8.97 10.28 -2.67
C VAL A 140 9.80 11.33 -1.88
N GLY A 141 9.11 12.20 -1.15
CA GLY A 141 9.71 13.27 -0.33
C GLY A 141 9.82 14.65 -1.00
N LYS A 142 9.18 14.88 -2.16
CA LYS A 142 9.13 16.19 -2.86
C LYS A 142 7.67 16.61 -3.12
N PRO A 143 7.39 17.92 -3.34
CA PRO A 143 6.03 18.39 -3.64
C PRO A 143 5.48 17.74 -4.92
N ASP A 144 4.20 17.40 -4.88
CA ASP A 144 3.48 16.65 -5.92
C ASP A 144 3.43 17.42 -7.26
N THR A 145 4.14 16.90 -8.27
CA THR A 145 4.15 17.43 -9.65
C THR A 145 3.43 16.51 -10.63
N LEU A 146 2.77 15.45 -10.16
CA LEU A 146 2.25 14.35 -10.98
C LEU A 146 1.08 14.80 -11.87
N ALA A 147 0.24 15.71 -11.38
CA ALA A 147 -0.86 16.27 -12.17
C ALA A 147 -0.39 17.07 -13.41
N LYS A 148 0.85 17.58 -13.39
CA LYS A 148 1.42 18.36 -14.49
C LYS A 148 2.04 17.45 -15.57
N SER A 149 2.77 16.40 -15.17
CA SER A 149 3.31 15.43 -16.13
C SER A 149 2.20 14.69 -16.88
N PHE A 150 1.04 14.50 -16.25
CA PHE A 150 -0.16 13.94 -16.88
C PHE A 150 -0.68 14.74 -18.07
N LYS A 151 -0.90 16.04 -17.87
CA LYS A 151 -1.39 16.92 -18.94
C LYS A 151 -0.41 17.04 -20.10
N GLU A 152 0.89 16.96 -19.83
CA GLU A 152 1.92 16.97 -20.85
C GLU A 152 1.90 15.67 -21.67
N GLN A 153 1.74 14.50 -21.04
CA GLN A 153 1.69 13.21 -21.74
C GLN A 153 0.41 13.00 -22.56
N GLU A 154 -0.75 13.43 -22.04
CA GLU A 154 -2.01 13.36 -22.77
C GLU A 154 -1.92 14.22 -24.06
N ALA A 155 -1.34 15.41 -23.96
CA ALA A 155 -1.10 16.30 -25.09
C ALA A 155 -0.09 15.71 -26.09
N ASP A 156 1.01 15.12 -25.63
CA ASP A 156 2.01 14.48 -26.51
C ASP A 156 1.43 13.29 -27.26
N THR A 157 0.54 12.53 -26.62
CA THR A 157 -0.07 11.34 -27.24
C THR A 157 -1.17 11.71 -28.23
N GLU A 158 -1.94 12.75 -27.95
CA GLU A 158 -2.87 13.33 -28.94
C GLU A 158 -2.13 13.85 -30.17
N LEU A 159 -0.97 14.50 -29.98
CA LEU A 159 -0.12 14.98 -31.08
C LEU A 159 0.44 13.83 -31.93
N GLU A 160 0.88 12.73 -31.31
CA GLU A 160 1.30 11.50 -31.99
C GLU A 160 0.17 10.88 -32.83
N ASN A 161 -1.03 10.82 -32.27
CA ASN A 161 -2.22 10.29 -32.96
C ASN A 161 -2.66 11.19 -34.12
N LEU A 162 -2.57 12.50 -33.97
CA LEU A 162 -2.77 13.48 -35.05
C LEU A 162 -1.73 13.32 -36.16
N LYS A 163 -0.45 13.17 -35.82
CA LYS A 163 0.62 12.91 -36.79
C LYS A 163 0.40 11.62 -37.58
N LYS A 164 0.02 10.53 -36.91
CA LYS A 164 -0.28 9.24 -37.58
C LYS A 164 -1.49 9.36 -38.52
N LYS A 165 -2.53 10.07 -38.11
CA LYS A 165 -3.70 10.34 -38.98
C LYS A 165 -3.34 11.22 -40.19
N MET A 166 -2.42 12.17 -40.04
CA MET A 166 -1.95 12.99 -41.16
C MET A 166 -1.02 12.23 -42.11
N GLN A 167 -0.20 11.31 -41.62
CA GLN A 167 0.70 10.49 -42.45
C GLN A 167 -0.01 9.34 -43.17
N GLY A 168 -1.15 8.87 -42.65
CA GLY A 168 -1.96 7.82 -43.29
C GLY A 168 -2.95 8.32 -44.37
N ASN A 169 -3.00 9.63 -44.65
CA ASN A 169 -3.98 10.24 -45.56
C ASN A 169 -3.33 11.00 -46.74
N SER A 170 -2.11 10.59 -47.15
CA SER A 170 -1.41 11.05 -48.37
C SER A 170 -1.32 9.96 -49.44
#